data_AF-A0A2W4SHU6-F1
#
_entry.id   AF-A0A2W4SHU6-F1
#
_cell.length_a   1.000
_cell.length_b   1.000
_cell.length_c   1.000
_cell.angle_alpha   90.00
_cell.angle_beta   90.00
_cell.angle_gamma   90.00
#
_symmetry.space_group_name_H-M   'P 1'
#
loop_
_entity.id
_entity.type
_entity.pdbx_description
1 polymer ?
#
loop_
_entity_poly.entity_id
_entity_poly.type
_entity_poly.pdbx_seq_one_letter_code
_entity_poly.pdbx_strand_id
1 'polypeptide(L)' 'MADEPPAPILSAAEAKKRFGLYLVLKLAGLAALVGGVVLLRGGTTAIGGILLAVGGAALFVRPRHLGLTTRPER' A
#
# COMPACT_ATOMS: atom_id res chain seq x y z
N MET A 1 8.75 -35.42 -18.15
CA MET A 1 8.27 -34.10 -18.61
C MET A 1 8.51 -33.16 -17.46
N ALA A 2 9.49 -32.27 -17.56
CA ALA A 2 9.77 -31.30 -16.50
C ALA A 2 8.64 -30.26 -16.53
N ASP A 3 7.92 -30.11 -15.41
CA ASP A 3 6.96 -29.03 -15.23
C ASP A 3 7.71 -27.70 -15.39
N GLU A 4 7.44 -27.00 -16.49
CA GLU A 4 7.93 -25.66 -16.71
C GLU A 4 7.44 -24.77 -15.56
N PRO A 5 8.33 -24.08 -14.81
CA PRO A 5 7.90 -23.20 -13.75
C PRO A 5 7.00 -22.10 -14.37
N PRO A 6 5.83 -21.81 -13.77
CA PRO A 6 4.90 -20.83 -14.34
C PRO A 6 5.64 -19.50 -14.54
N ALA A 7 5.62 -19.00 -15.78
CA ALA A 7 6.28 -17.76 -16.14
C ALA A 7 5.91 -16.64 -15.14
N PRO A 8 6.90 -15.85 -14.66
CA PRO A 8 6.62 -14.79 -13.70
C PRO A 8 5.60 -13.81 -14.29
N ILE A 9 4.50 -13.59 -13.57
CA ILE A 9 3.32 -12.78 -13.95
C ILE A 9 3.70 -11.35 -14.39
N LEU A 10 4.82 -10.83 -13.89
CA LEU A 10 5.37 -9.52 -14.22
C LEU A 10 6.89 -9.64 -14.43
N SER A 11 7.43 -8.79 -15.30
CA SER A 11 8.88 -8.61 -15.37
C SER A 11 9.40 -8.12 -14.01
N ALA A 12 10.63 -8.51 -13.65
CA ALA A 12 11.23 -8.13 -12.37
C ALA A 12 11.25 -6.60 -12.15
N ALA A 13 11.38 -5.82 -13.24
CA ALA A 13 11.34 -4.36 -13.21
C ALA A 13 9.92 -3.83 -12.85
N GLU A 14 8.89 -4.37 -13.49
CA GLU A 14 7.50 -3.98 -13.27
C GLU A 14 7.02 -4.38 -11.86
N ALA A 15 7.42 -5.57 -11.40
CA ALA A 15 7.17 -6.03 -10.03
C ALA A 15 7.82 -5.12 -8.98
N LYS A 16 9.10 -4.75 -9.17
CA LYS A 16 9.80 -3.81 -8.27
C LYS A 16 9.13 -2.44 -8.23
N LYS A 17 8.70 -1.90 -9.38
CA LYS A 17 8.03 -0.59 -9.45
C LYS A 17 6.72 -0.60 -8.68
N ARG A 18 5.87 -1.60 -8.91
CA ARG A 18 4.57 -1.74 -8.23
C ARG A 18 4.73 -2.03 -6.73
N PHE A 19 5.74 -2.81 -6.37
CA PHE A 19 6.07 -3.08 -4.96
C PHE A 19 6.60 -1.82 -4.27
N GLY A 20 7.45 -1.04 -4.94
CA GLY A 20 7.91 0.26 -4.45
C GLY A 20 6.74 1.21 -4.18
N LEU A 21 5.78 1.29 -5.10
CA LEU A 21 4.58 2.11 -4.92
C LEU A 21 3.71 1.62 -3.76
N TYR A 22 3.54 0.30 -3.62
CA TYR A 22 2.88 -0.30 -2.45
C TYR A 22 3.58 0.07 -1.14
N LEU A 23 4.92 -0.02 -1.10
CA LEU A 23 5.70 0.30 0.09
C LEU A 23 5.59 1.78 0.46
N VAL A 24 5.72 2.69 -0.51
CA VAL A 24 5.55 4.13 -0.30
C VAL A 24 4.17 4.43 0.25
N LEU A 25 3.12 3.79 -0.28
CA LEU A 25 1.76 3.95 0.22
C LEU A 25 1.61 3.50 1.68
N LYS A 26 2.26 2.39 2.07
CA LYS A 26 2.26 1.92 3.47
C LYS A 26 2.98 2.89 4.39
N LEU A 27 4.16 3.37 3.98
CA LEU A 27 4.94 4.32 4.76
C LEU A 27 4.22 5.67 4.91
N ALA A 28 3.60 6.16 3.84
CA ALA A 28 2.78 7.37 3.87
C ALA A 28 1.56 7.21 4.78
N GLY A 29 0.87 6.06 4.70
CA GLY A 29 -0.24 5.73 5.60
C GLY A 29 0.18 5.70 7.07
N LEU A 30 1.32 5.07 7.37
CA LEU A 30 1.89 5.04 8.72
C LEU A 30 2.26 6.43 9.23
N ALA A 31 2.90 7.25 8.39
CA ALA A 31 3.25 8.62 8.73
C ALA A 31 1.99 9.47 9.01
N ALA A 32 0.92 9.29 8.22
CA ALA A 32 -0.37 9.95 8.44
C ALA A 32 -1.02 9.50 9.76
N LEU A 33 -0.91 8.22 10.14
CA LEU A 33 -1.39 7.75 11.44
C LEU A 33 -0.64 8.41 12.60
N VAL A 34 0.69 8.43 12.54
CA VAL A 34 1.54 9.05 13.57
C VAL A 34 1.25 10.55 13.67
N GLY A 35 1.23 11.26 12.53
CA GLY A 35 0.91 12.68 12.47
C GLY A 35 -0.49 12.99 12.99
N GLY A 36 -1.47 12.13 12.66
CA GLY A 36 -2.84 12.23 13.14
C GLY A 36 -2.92 12.17 14.66
N VAL A 37 -2.26 11.21 15.31
CA VAL A 37 -2.21 11.10 16.78
C VAL A 37 -1.54 12.34 17.41
N VAL A 38 -0.45 12.82 16.83
CA VAL A 38 0.26 14.02 17.33
C VAL A 38 -0.66 15.25 17.25
N LEU A 39 -1.36 15.44 16.13
CA LEU A 39 -2.30 16.55 15.94
C LEU A 39 -3.51 16.48 16.88
N LEU A 40 -4.03 15.28 17.15
CA LEU A 40 -5.08 15.08 18.16
C LEU A 40 -4.59 15.52 19.55
N ARG A 41 -3.36 15.19 19.93
CA ARG A 41 -2.76 15.63 21.20
C ARG A 41 -2.56 17.13 21.27
N GLY A 42 -2.32 17.78 20.14
CA GLY A 42 -2.19 19.24 20.02
C GLY A 42 -3.51 20.01 19.95
N GLY A 43 -4.66 19.34 20.11
CA GLY A 43 -5.99 19.98 20.11
C GLY A 43 -6.61 20.21 18.72
N THR A 44 -5.97 19.73 17.65
CA THR A 44 -6.48 19.85 16.27
C THR A 44 -7.29 18.61 15.86
N THR A 45 -8.40 18.39 16.56
CA THR A 45 -9.15 17.12 16.53
C THR A 45 -9.68 16.77 15.13
N ALA A 46 -10.17 17.75 14.39
CA ALA A 46 -10.71 17.53 13.04
C ALA A 46 -9.62 17.07 12.05
N ILE A 47 -8.48 17.76 12.04
CA ILE A 47 -7.36 17.44 11.12
C ILE A 47 -6.73 16.10 11.52
N GLY A 48 -6.52 15.87 12.81
CA GLY A 48 -6.00 14.60 13.32
C GLY A 48 -6.91 13.42 12.98
N GLY A 49 -8.23 13.59 13.11
CA GLY A 49 -9.22 12.57 12.73
C GLY A 49 -9.19 12.23 11.25
N ILE A 50 -9.11 13.23 10.36
CA ILE A 50 -8.99 13.01 8.91
C ILE A 50 -7.69 12.27 8.57
N LEU A 51 -6.56 12.66 9.17
CA LEU A 51 -5.29 12.00 8.94
C LEU A 51 -5.31 10.53 9.37
N LEU A 52 -5.97 10.24 10.50
CA LEU A 52 -6.16 8.87 10.97
C LEU A 52 -7.03 8.05 10.02
N ALA A 53 -8.13 8.62 9.51
CA ALA A 53 -8.99 7.94 8.55
C ALA A 53 -8.24 7.63 7.25
N VAL A 54 -7.50 8.60 6.71
CA VAL A 54 -6.70 8.43 5.48
C VAL A 54 -5.56 7.43 5.69
N GLY A 55 -4.81 7.57 6.79
CA GLY A 55 -3.72 6.67 7.15
C GLY A 55 -4.19 5.23 7.35
N GLY A 56 -5.32 5.06 8.04
CA GLY A 56 -5.99 3.77 8.22
C GLY A 56 -6.42 3.17 6.88
N ALA A 57 -7.08 3.95 6.01
CA ALA A 57 -7.50 3.51 4.68
C ALA A 57 -6.31 3.03 3.81
N ALA A 58 -5.17 3.73 3.86
CA ALA A 58 -3.96 3.33 3.15
C ALA A 58 -3.41 1.96 3.59
N LEU A 59 -3.61 1.58 4.85
CA LEU A 59 -3.25 0.24 5.35
C LEU A 59 -4.15 -0.88 4.81
N PHE A 60 -5.36 -0.58 4.36
CA PHE A 60 -6.25 -1.57 3.74
C PHE A 60 -6.00 -1.80 2.25
N VAL A 61 -5.16 -0.97 1.59
CA VAL A 61 -4.76 -1.23 0.21
C VAL A 61 -3.93 -2.51 0.18
N ARG A 62 -4.43 -3.52 -0.56
CA ARG A 62 -3.80 -4.83 -0.69
C ARG A 62 -2.92 -4.88 -1.96
N PRO A 63 -1.86 -5.71 -1.98
CA PRO A 63 -1.02 -5.89 -3.18
C PRO A 63 -1.81 -6.22 -4.46
N ARG A 64 -2.92 -6.96 -4.31
CA ARG A 64 -3.84 -7.29 -5.42
C ARG A 64 -4.44 -6.07 -6.11
N HIS A 65 -4.67 -4.96 -5.39
CA HIS A 65 -5.21 -3.72 -5.98
C HIS A 65 -4.20 -3.03 -6.90
N LEU A 66 -2.91 -3.36 -6.74
CA LEU A 66 -1.81 -2.85 -7.56
C LEU A 66 -1.35 -3.87 -8.60
N GLY A 67 -2.10 -4.95 -8.79
CA GLY A 67 -1.76 -6.00 -9.75
C GLY A 67 -0.47 -6.74 -9.43
N LEU A 68 -0.01 -6.73 -8.16
CA LEU A 68 1.18 -7.47 -7.72
C LEU A 68 0.93 -8.98 -7.62
N THR A 69 -0.33 -9.39 -7.45
CA THR A 69 -0.72 -10.78 -7.19
C THR A 69 -1.80 -11.29 -8.15
N THR A 70 -2.16 -10.52 -9.18
CA THR A 70 -3.24 -10.88 -10.10
C THR A 70 -2.63 -11.49 -11.36
N ARG A 71 -2.94 -12.76 -11.66
CA ARG A 71 -2.66 -13.34 -12.98
C ARG A 71 -3.43 -12.53 -14.05
N PRO A 72 -2.84 -12.26 -15.22
CA PRO A 72 -3.54 -11.67 -16.34
C PRO A 72 -4.39 -12.77 -16.98
N GLU A 73 -5.45 -13.18 -16.30
CA GLU A 73 -6.43 -14.11 -16.85
C GLU A 73 -7.84 -13.57 -16.57
N ARG A 74 -8.22 -12.62 -17.43
CA ARG A 74 -9.46 -12.68 -18.19
C ARG A 74 -9.35 -11.78 -19.42
#